data_AF-A0A2P6VYD5-F1
#
_entry.id   AF-A0A2P6VYD5-F1
#
_cell.length_a   1.000
_cell.length_b   1.000
_cell.length_c   1.000
_cell.angle_alpha   90.00
_cell.angle_beta   90.00
_cell.angle_gamma   90.00
#
_symmetry.space_group_name_H-M   'P 1'
#
loop_
_entity.id
_entity.type
_entity.pdbx_description
1 polymer ?
#
loop_
_entity_poly.entity_id
_entity_poly.type
_entity_poly.pdbx_seq_one_letter_code
_entity_poly.pdbx_strand_id
1 'polypeptide(L)'
;MRFARLLAGQGVVSVVAEDRLRRTRQLLWLGIAVFVLGVAWDGIWHSRNPQALETGWRLLEAHGIMYAGMVVALGGGVFAFRGRRAPPVASWYGLATGGALAQLVGSGWDAWAHAGGSEAAVAHLVSRLGLLALLAGAIAASVQARRSS
;
A
#
# COMPACT_ATOMS: atom_id res chain seq x y z
N MET A 1 -37.78 24.09 11.30
CA MET A 1 -37.44 22.68 10.96
C MET A 1 -36.22 22.49 10.04
N ARG A 2 -35.82 23.44 9.17
CA ARG A 2 -34.61 23.27 8.31
C ARG A 2 -33.26 23.25 9.06
N PHE A 3 -33.16 23.95 10.19
CA PHE A 3 -31.92 24.04 10.99
C PHE A 3 -31.54 22.73 11.70
N ALA A 4 -32.52 21.98 12.22
CA ALA A 4 -32.29 20.69 12.88
C ALA A 4 -31.80 19.60 11.89
N ARG A 5 -32.27 19.63 10.63
CA ARG A 5 -31.77 18.73 9.57
C ARG A 5 -30.34 19.06 9.14
N LEU A 6 -29.93 20.34 9.21
CA LEU A 6 -28.55 20.74 8.92
C LEU A 6 -27.58 20.24 9.99
N LEU A 7 -27.93 20.35 11.27
CA LEU A 7 -27.09 19.87 12.37
C LEU A 7 -27.01 18.33 12.42
N ALA A 8 -28.14 17.64 12.22
CA ALA A 8 -28.15 16.17 12.10
C ALA A 8 -27.36 15.69 10.87
N GLY A 9 -27.42 16.41 9.75
CA GLY A 9 -26.65 16.09 8.56
C GLY A 9 -25.14 16.31 8.73
N GLN A 10 -24.72 17.33 9.47
CA GLN A 10 -23.30 17.60 9.72
C GLN A 10 -22.64 16.53 10.59
N GLY A 11 -23.32 16.05 11.64
CA GLY A 11 -22.81 14.99 12.52
C GLY A 11 -22.68 13.62 11.83
N VAL A 12 -23.61 13.25 10.95
CA VAL A 12 -23.50 11.99 10.19
C VAL A 12 -22.35 12.04 9.18
N VAL A 13 -22.11 13.19 8.55
CA VAL A 13 -21.03 13.36 7.56
C VAL A 13 -19.65 13.28 8.21
N SER A 14 -19.46 13.81 9.42
CA SER A 14 -18.17 13.70 10.13
C SER A 14 -17.87 12.25 10.54
N VAL A 15 -18.83 11.52 11.11
CA VAL A 15 -18.66 10.12 11.53
C VAL A 15 -18.30 9.22 10.34
N VAL A 16 -18.99 9.36 9.21
CA VAL A 16 -18.68 8.56 8.00
C VAL A 16 -17.29 8.90 7.45
N ALA A 17 -16.88 10.17 7.51
CA ALA A 17 -15.56 10.58 7.06
C ALA A 17 -14.45 10.01 7.97
N GLU A 18 -14.61 10.08 9.28
CA GLU A 18 -13.67 9.52 10.27
C GLU A 18 -13.56 8.00 10.15
N ASP A 19 -14.69 7.30 10.00
CA ASP A 19 -14.72 5.85 9.80
C ASP A 19 -13.97 5.42 8.56
N ARG A 20 -14.15 6.14 7.45
CA ARG A 20 -13.42 5.89 6.20
C ARG A 20 -11.93 6.10 6.39
N LEU A 21 -11.51 7.20 7.01
CA LEU A 21 -10.09 7.50 7.27
C LEU A 21 -9.45 6.42 8.17
N ARG A 22 -10.16 5.98 9.20
CA ARG A 22 -9.70 4.90 10.08
C ARG A 22 -9.51 3.60 9.29
N ARG A 23 -10.49 3.20 8.47
CA ARG A 23 -10.44 1.99 7.64
C ARG A 23 -9.32 2.05 6.60
N THR A 24 -9.15 3.19 5.91
CA THR A 24 -8.03 3.43 5.00
C THR A 24 -6.69 3.20 5.70
N ARG A 25 -6.50 3.80 6.87
CA ARG A 25 -5.26 3.62 7.65
C ARG A 25 -5.05 2.17 8.07
N GLN A 26 -6.09 1.49 8.53
CA GLN A 26 -6.02 0.06 8.89
C GLN A 26 -5.60 -0.79 7.68
N LEU A 27 -6.18 -0.55 6.50
CA LEU A 27 -5.82 -1.27 5.28
C LEU A 27 -4.39 -1.01 4.84
N LEU A 28 -3.91 0.24 4.90
CA LEU A 28 -2.53 0.57 4.58
C LEU A 28 -1.54 -0.16 5.51
N TRP A 29 -1.76 -0.09 6.83
CA TRP A 29 -0.88 -0.75 7.79
C TRP A 29 -0.99 -2.27 7.73
N LEU A 30 -2.17 -2.82 7.46
CA LEU A 30 -2.35 -4.25 7.22
C LEU A 30 -1.54 -4.68 5.98
N GLY A 31 -1.62 -3.94 4.89
CA GLY A 31 -0.84 -4.21 3.67
C GLY A 31 0.66 -4.16 3.91
N ILE A 32 1.14 -3.15 4.66
CA ILE A 32 2.55 -3.05 5.08
C ILE A 32 2.95 -4.24 5.95
N ALA A 33 2.12 -4.64 6.93
CA ALA A 33 2.41 -5.79 7.79
C ALA A 33 2.49 -7.10 6.99
N VAL A 34 1.53 -7.33 6.08
CA VAL A 34 1.55 -8.49 5.17
C VAL A 34 2.78 -8.47 4.28
N PHE A 35 3.17 -7.30 3.77
CA PHE A 35 4.40 -7.16 2.97
C PHE A 35 5.65 -7.53 3.77
N VAL A 36 5.80 -7.04 5.01
CA VAL A 36 6.94 -7.37 5.87
C VAL A 36 6.99 -8.87 6.17
N LEU A 37 5.85 -9.50 6.43
CA LEU A 37 5.77 -10.96 6.55
C LEU A 37 6.17 -11.65 5.25
N GLY A 38 5.81 -11.08 4.11
CA GLY A 38 6.23 -11.55 2.80
C GLY A 38 7.75 -11.49 2.61
N VAL A 39 8.40 -10.41 3.03
CA VAL A 39 9.88 -10.29 2.96
C VAL A 39 10.57 -11.35 3.82
N ALA A 40 10.02 -11.62 5.02
CA ALA A 40 10.56 -12.68 5.87
C ALA A 40 10.36 -14.07 5.23
N TRP A 41 9.18 -14.32 4.65
CA TRP A 41 8.89 -15.55 3.92
C TRP A 41 9.80 -15.75 2.72
N ASP A 42 10.00 -14.71 1.91
CA ASP A 42 10.86 -14.69 0.75
C ASP A 42 12.29 -15.15 1.10
N GLY A 43 12.88 -14.55 2.14
CA GLY A 43 14.19 -14.97 2.65
C GLY A 43 14.23 -16.43 3.13
N ILE A 44 13.17 -16.91 3.81
CA ILE A 44 13.05 -18.32 4.20
C ILE A 44 12.96 -19.22 2.97
N TRP A 45 12.16 -18.84 1.97
CA TRP A 45 11.97 -19.61 0.75
C TRP A 45 13.28 -19.74 -0.01
N HIS A 46 14.03 -18.63 -0.20
CA HIS A 46 15.34 -18.65 -0.86
C HIS A 46 16.37 -19.48 -0.09
N SER A 47 16.37 -19.43 1.25
CA SER A 47 17.27 -20.26 2.06
C SER A 47 17.02 -21.77 1.88
N ARG A 48 15.78 -22.15 1.57
CA ARG A 48 15.36 -23.55 1.35
C ARG A 48 15.47 -23.98 -0.12
N ASN A 49 15.56 -23.02 -1.04
CA ASN A 49 15.52 -23.26 -2.48
C ASN A 49 16.69 -22.55 -3.23
N PRO A 50 17.95 -22.76 -2.83
CA PRO A 50 19.09 -21.96 -3.34
C PRO A 50 19.39 -22.14 -4.83
N GLN A 51 18.85 -23.18 -5.47
CA GLN A 51 19.04 -23.47 -6.90
C GLN A 51 17.74 -23.28 -7.71
N ALA A 52 16.67 -22.79 -7.09
CA ALA A 52 15.40 -22.64 -7.77
C ALA A 52 15.44 -21.44 -8.73
N LEU A 53 15.02 -21.68 -9.97
CA LEU A 53 14.68 -20.61 -10.90
C LEU A 53 13.29 -20.06 -10.56
N GLU A 54 13.18 -18.74 -10.44
CA GLU A 54 11.96 -18.02 -10.04
C GLU A 54 11.03 -17.76 -11.25
N THR A 55 10.60 -18.82 -11.92
CA THR A 55 9.70 -18.69 -13.07
C THR A 55 8.29 -19.20 -12.77
N GLY A 56 7.29 -18.56 -13.39
CA GLY A 56 5.89 -18.95 -13.29
C GLY A 56 5.38 -19.03 -11.85
N TRP A 57 4.93 -20.22 -11.44
CA TRP A 57 4.37 -20.44 -10.10
C TRP A 57 5.39 -20.24 -8.97
N ARG A 58 6.68 -20.56 -9.20
CA ARG A 58 7.72 -20.39 -8.17
C ARG A 58 7.94 -18.94 -7.78
N LEU A 59 7.77 -18.02 -8.74
CA LEU A 59 7.82 -16.59 -8.45
C LEU A 59 6.72 -16.18 -7.46
N LEU A 60 5.49 -16.68 -7.68
CA LEU A 60 4.36 -16.42 -6.78
C LEU A 60 4.51 -17.14 -5.43
N GLU A 61 5.16 -18.29 -5.40
CA GLU A 61 5.42 -19.01 -4.16
C GLU A 61 6.41 -18.27 -3.25
N ALA A 62 7.48 -17.71 -3.83
CA ALA A 62 8.48 -16.90 -3.12
C ALA A 62 7.92 -15.52 -2.72
N HIS A 63 7.33 -14.80 -3.68
CA HIS A 63 7.01 -13.38 -3.53
C HIS A 63 5.52 -13.08 -3.31
N GLY A 64 4.65 -14.09 -3.39
CA GLY A 64 3.19 -13.89 -3.42
C GLY A 64 2.64 -13.16 -2.19
N ILE A 65 3.20 -13.42 -1.01
CA ILE A 65 2.81 -12.73 0.23
C ILE A 65 3.19 -11.24 0.16
N MET A 66 4.37 -10.91 -0.40
CA MET A 66 4.77 -9.51 -0.60
C MET A 66 3.80 -8.80 -1.55
N TYR A 67 3.47 -9.42 -2.68
CA TYR A 67 2.51 -8.87 -3.64
C TYR A 67 1.12 -8.70 -3.03
N ALA A 68 0.65 -9.66 -2.24
CA ALA A 68 -0.62 -9.55 -1.52
C ALA A 68 -0.62 -8.33 -0.57
N GLY A 69 0.47 -8.08 0.15
CA GLY A 69 0.61 -6.90 1.01
C GLY A 69 0.52 -5.60 0.23
N MET A 70 1.17 -5.51 -0.93
CA MET A 70 1.09 -4.34 -1.82
C MET A 70 -0.32 -4.12 -2.38
N VAL A 71 -1.01 -5.18 -2.78
CA VAL A 71 -2.40 -5.10 -3.27
C VAL A 71 -3.35 -4.61 -2.17
N VAL A 72 -3.19 -5.08 -0.92
CA VAL A 72 -3.97 -4.60 0.22
C VAL A 72 -3.70 -3.12 0.52
N ALA A 73 -2.43 -2.70 0.49
CA ALA A 73 -2.06 -1.30 0.67
C ALA A 73 -2.65 -0.40 -0.44
N LEU A 74 -2.55 -0.82 -1.70
CA LEU A 74 -3.16 -0.14 -2.85
C LEU A 74 -4.67 -0.02 -2.69
N GLY A 75 -5.34 -1.10 -2.31
CA GLY A 75 -6.79 -1.11 -2.05
C GLY A 75 -7.19 -0.12 -0.96
N GLY A 76 -6.42 -0.05 0.14
CA GLY A 76 -6.61 0.94 1.19
C GLY A 76 -6.45 2.38 0.71
N GLY A 77 -5.40 2.62 -0.09
CA GLY A 77 -5.12 3.88 -0.75
C GLY A 77 -6.24 4.35 -1.67
N VAL A 78 -6.67 3.51 -2.62
CA VAL A 78 -7.79 3.79 -3.53
C VAL A 78 -9.09 4.01 -2.76
N PHE A 79 -9.33 3.24 -1.70
CA PHE A 79 -10.51 3.42 -0.83
C PHE A 79 -10.56 4.81 -0.20
N ALA A 80 -9.42 5.43 0.11
CA ALA A 80 -9.34 6.80 0.64
C ALA A 80 -9.97 7.85 -0.29
N PHE A 81 -9.92 7.60 -1.61
CA PHE A 81 -10.42 8.49 -2.65
C PHE A 81 -11.86 8.20 -3.07
N ARG A 82 -12.51 7.18 -2.49
CA ARG A 82 -13.94 6.93 -2.73
C ARG A 82 -14.77 7.99 -2.00
N GLY A 83 -15.21 9.02 -2.71
CA GLY A 83 -16.10 10.07 -2.23
C GLY A 83 -15.99 11.38 -3.02
N ARG A 84 -16.97 12.26 -2.89
CA ARG A 84 -17.03 13.54 -3.66
C ARG A 84 -16.05 14.61 -3.18
N ARG A 85 -15.46 14.46 -1.99
CA ARG A 85 -14.50 15.41 -1.42
C ARG A 85 -13.25 14.68 -0.96
N ALA A 86 -12.11 15.19 -1.40
CA ALA A 86 -10.80 14.73 -0.94
C ALA A 86 -10.65 15.02 0.56
N PRO A 87 -10.19 14.05 1.37
CA PRO A 87 -9.89 14.33 2.76
C PRO A 87 -8.72 15.32 2.89
N PRO A 88 -8.59 16.03 4.03
CA PRO A 88 -7.44 16.90 4.30
C PRO A 88 -6.08 16.19 4.21
N VAL A 89 -6.07 14.87 4.35
CA VAL A 89 -4.90 13.98 4.28
C VAL A 89 -4.74 13.28 2.93
N ALA A 90 -5.49 13.70 1.90
CA ALA A 90 -5.54 13.03 0.60
C ALA A 90 -4.17 13.00 -0.11
N SER A 91 -3.35 14.04 0.05
CA SER A 91 -1.99 14.08 -0.51
C SER A 91 -1.12 12.97 0.05
N TRP A 92 -1.18 12.71 1.37
CA TRP A 92 -0.42 11.65 2.03
C TRP A 92 -0.89 10.26 1.64
N TYR A 93 -2.21 10.06 1.52
CA TYR A 93 -2.74 8.81 0.97
C TYR A 93 -2.40 8.64 -0.51
N GLY A 94 -2.34 9.73 -1.27
CA GLY A 94 -1.90 9.73 -2.67
C GLY A 94 -0.45 9.29 -2.79
N LEU A 95 0.43 9.86 -1.96
CA LEU A 95 1.83 9.46 -1.87
C LEU A 95 1.95 7.97 -1.49
N ALA A 96 1.20 7.51 -0.48
CA ALA A 96 1.22 6.12 -0.06
C ALA A 96 0.76 5.16 -1.19
N THR A 97 -0.33 5.53 -1.87
CA THR A 97 -0.90 4.74 -2.97
C THR A 97 0.04 4.69 -4.17
N GLY A 98 0.60 5.84 -4.56
CA GLY A 98 1.60 5.93 -5.63
C GLY A 98 2.86 5.15 -5.30
N GLY A 99 3.31 5.20 -4.04
CA GLY A 99 4.43 4.40 -3.54
C GLY A 99 4.17 2.89 -3.64
N ALA A 100 3.00 2.42 -3.18
CA ALA A 100 2.63 1.01 -3.30
C ALA A 100 2.54 0.55 -4.77
N LEU A 101 2.08 1.43 -5.67
CA LEU A 101 2.02 1.13 -7.11
C LEU A 101 3.42 1.02 -7.70
N ALA A 102 4.29 1.99 -7.41
CA ALA A 102 5.68 1.98 -7.85
C ALA A 102 6.44 0.77 -7.32
N GLN A 103 6.23 0.39 -6.05
CA GLN A 103 6.80 -0.83 -5.47
C GLN A 103 6.34 -2.08 -6.24
N LEU A 104 5.04 -2.21 -6.49
CA LEU A 104 4.47 -3.36 -7.18
C LEU A 104 4.98 -3.48 -8.63
N VAL A 105 4.97 -2.37 -9.38
CA VAL A 105 5.45 -2.33 -10.76
C VAL A 105 6.96 -2.55 -10.83
N GLY A 106 7.73 -1.90 -9.96
CA GLY A 106 9.18 -2.06 -9.90
C GLY A 106 9.59 -3.49 -9.59
N SER A 107 8.96 -4.12 -8.60
CA SER A 107 9.24 -5.53 -8.24
C SER A 107 8.81 -6.49 -9.35
N GLY A 108 7.67 -6.25 -10.01
CA GLY A 108 7.23 -7.07 -11.13
C GLY A 108 8.12 -6.95 -12.37
N TRP A 109 8.60 -5.74 -12.67
CA TRP A 109 9.59 -5.53 -13.73
C TRP A 109 10.90 -6.24 -13.37
N ASP A 110 11.39 -6.07 -12.14
CA ASP A 110 12.63 -6.69 -11.70
C ASP A 110 12.60 -8.23 -11.83
N ALA A 111 11.53 -8.86 -11.34
CA ALA A 111 11.29 -10.29 -11.52
C ALA A 111 11.28 -10.73 -12.99
N TRP A 112 10.63 -9.94 -13.87
CA TRP A 112 10.61 -10.21 -15.30
C TRP A 112 12.01 -10.10 -15.93
N ALA A 113 12.78 -9.09 -15.54
CA ALA A 113 14.15 -8.89 -16.02
C ALA A 113 15.07 -10.04 -15.59
N HIS A 114 14.96 -10.48 -14.34
CA HIS A 114 15.71 -11.62 -13.81
C HIS A 114 15.33 -12.94 -14.51
N ALA A 115 14.06 -13.15 -14.84
CA ALA A 115 13.64 -14.29 -15.65
C ALA A 115 14.26 -14.30 -17.06
N GLY A 116 14.62 -13.13 -17.60
CA GLY A 116 15.36 -12.97 -18.85
C GLY A 116 16.89 -12.98 -18.72
N GLY A 117 17.43 -13.20 -17.51
CA GLY A 117 18.87 -13.18 -17.26
C GLY A 117 19.50 -11.78 -17.26
N SER A 118 18.69 -10.74 -17.08
CA SER A 118 19.14 -9.34 -17.04
C SER A 118 18.93 -8.73 -15.65
N GLU A 119 19.86 -7.88 -15.20
CA GLU A 119 19.60 -7.03 -14.05
C GLU A 119 18.97 -5.71 -14.47
N ALA A 120 17.86 -5.33 -13.85
CA ALA A 120 17.18 -4.07 -14.09
C ALA A 120 17.42 -3.09 -12.94
N ALA A 121 18.58 -2.43 -12.91
CA ALA A 121 18.91 -1.45 -11.88
C ALA A 121 17.82 -0.36 -11.68
N VAL A 122 17.15 0.03 -12.77
CA VAL A 122 16.01 0.96 -12.73
C VAL A 122 14.81 0.34 -12.01
N ALA A 123 14.51 -0.94 -12.23
CA ALA A 123 13.41 -1.63 -11.57
C ALA A 123 13.63 -1.73 -10.05
N HIS A 124 14.86 -2.08 -9.63
CA HIS A 124 15.28 -2.00 -8.23
C HIS A 124 15.09 -0.61 -7.62
N LEU A 125 15.49 0.44 -8.34
CA LEU A 125 15.35 1.82 -7.86
C LEU A 125 13.87 2.21 -7.73
N VAL A 126 13.05 1.93 -8.74
CA VAL A 126 11.60 2.20 -8.73
C VAL A 126 10.92 1.48 -7.58
N SER A 127 11.28 0.21 -7.35
CA SER A 127 10.82 -0.58 -6.20
C SER A 127 11.17 0.15 -4.89
N ARG A 128 12.45 0.34 -4.58
CA ARG A 128 12.89 0.96 -3.31
C ARG A 128 12.29 2.34 -3.06
N LEU A 129 12.22 3.21 -4.08
CA LEU A 129 11.58 4.52 -3.96
C LEU A 129 10.07 4.40 -3.72
N GLY A 130 9.42 3.42 -4.34
CA GLY A 130 8.03 3.08 -4.10
C GLY A 130 7.77 2.69 -2.65
N LEU A 131 8.56 1.78 -2.08
CA LEU A 131 8.44 1.39 -0.67
C LEU A 131 8.66 2.59 0.27
N LEU A 132 9.66 3.43 0.01
CA LEU A 132 9.91 4.63 0.81
C LEU A 132 8.72 5.60 0.76
N ALA A 133 8.16 5.85 -0.43
CA ALA A 133 6.98 6.68 -0.60
C ALA A 133 5.74 6.10 0.09
N LEU A 134 5.55 4.78 0.02
CA LEU A 134 4.48 4.07 0.74
C LEU A 134 4.58 4.33 2.25
N LEU A 135 5.75 4.06 2.84
CA LEU A 135 5.98 4.21 4.28
C LEU A 135 5.84 5.66 4.72
N ALA A 136 6.47 6.60 4.00
CA ALA A 136 6.40 8.03 4.30
C ALA A 136 4.95 8.54 4.24
N GLY A 137 4.21 8.19 3.19
CA GLY A 137 2.80 8.54 3.04
C GLY A 137 1.91 7.95 4.14
N ALA A 138 2.10 6.67 4.48
CA ALA A 138 1.33 5.99 5.53
C ALA A 138 1.59 6.59 6.93
N ILE A 139 2.85 6.90 7.25
CA ILE A 139 3.24 7.55 8.50
C ILE A 139 2.67 8.97 8.56
N ALA A 140 2.89 9.79 7.53
CA ALA A 140 2.43 11.17 7.49
C ALA A 140 0.90 11.26 7.58
N ALA A 141 0.17 10.40 6.86
CA ALA A 141 -1.28 10.30 6.96
C ALA A 141 -1.73 9.92 8.38
N SER A 142 -1.03 8.98 9.03
CA SER A 142 -1.35 8.53 10.39
C SER A 142 -1.10 9.62 11.43
N VAL A 143 -0.01 10.37 11.31
CA VAL A 143 0.32 11.49 12.21
C VAL A 143 -0.68 12.64 12.02
N GLN A 144 -0.96 13.03 10.78
CA GLN A 144 -1.89 14.13 10.51
C GLN A 144 -3.31 13.79 10.96
N ALA A 145 -3.76 12.54 10.76
CA ALA A 145 -5.06 12.10 11.23
C ALA A 145 -5.22 12.19 12.76
N ARG A 146 -4.14 11.98 13.53
CA ARG A 146 -4.14 12.14 15.00
C ARG A 146 -4.16 13.58 15.47
N ARG A 147 -3.66 14.52 14.65
CA ARG A 147 -3.65 15.96 14.96
C ARG A 147 -5.00 16.63 14.68
N SER A 148 -5.85 15.98 13.89
CA SER A 148 -7.16 16.50 13.48
C SER A 148 -8.33 15.89 14.26
N SER A 149 -8.05 14.99 15.20
CA SER A 149 -9.00 14.38 16.15
C SER A 149 -8.80 14.96 17.54
#